data_AF-A0A7U8B500-F1
#
_entry.id   AF-A0A7U8B500-F1
#
_cell.length_a   1.000
_cell.length_b   1.000
_cell.length_c   1.000
_cell.angle_alpha   90.00
_cell.angle_beta   90.00
_cell.angle_gamma   90.00
#
_symmetry.space_group_name_H-M   'P 1'
#
loop_
_entity.id
_entity.type
_entity.pdbx_description
1 polymer ?
#
loop_
_entity_poly.entity_id
_entity_poly.type
_entity_poly.pdbx_seq_one_letter_code
_entity_poly.pdbx_strand_id
1 'polypeptide(L)'
;LKEKSQSEEDLQILNAYRNTHVLVMNTLINTIKNKTPKPLFIARRLKRLSSIKSKLKRFSSMQLDRMQDIGGVRAVFKNKEQAKEYFEKIQTLYTNQKRALKITKINDYVNQPKEDGYRGYHLVFEYHKGKEDLKTYKIEFQIRDLNQHYWATAVEIFSLVSKHNLKSGEGEIEHKSFFYLCSKLIHNEADDKDLKQMIKLNQKHKFLSLLSSINLAFSKIDTKQKDLYYLIALHLNQKQLSFYPFNQNDLKHASLLYKELEKDENINAVLVDIDSVKNLKKAYPNYFGNAKEFIKLVEKKLAKN
;
A
#
# COMPACT_ATOMS: atom_id res chain seq x y z
N LEU A 1 -4.81 -10.17 21.33
CA LEU A 1 -3.94 -10.04 20.11
C LEU A 1 -2.43 -10.35 20.29
N LYS A 2 -1.76 -9.87 21.34
CA LYS A 2 -0.30 -10.09 21.54
C LYS A 2 0.04 -11.54 21.95
N GLU A 3 -0.83 -12.17 22.75
CA GLU A 3 -0.57 -13.45 23.40
C GLU A 3 -1.13 -14.69 22.66
N LYS A 4 -1.41 -14.57 21.35
CA LYS A 4 -2.02 -15.61 20.49
C LYS A 4 -3.41 -16.14 20.93
N SER A 5 -3.90 -15.82 22.12
CA SER A 5 -5.32 -15.85 22.46
C SER A 5 -5.96 -14.55 21.98
N GLN A 6 -6.90 -14.64 21.05
CA GLN A 6 -7.75 -13.52 20.66
C GLN A 6 -9.19 -13.98 20.83
N SER A 7 -9.98 -13.22 21.57
CA SER A 7 -11.41 -13.47 21.64
C SER A 7 -12.09 -12.97 20.35
N GLU A 8 -13.31 -13.43 20.12
CA GLU A 8 -14.15 -12.89 19.05
C GLU A 8 -14.45 -11.39 19.29
N GLU A 9 -14.56 -10.99 20.56
CA GLU A 9 -14.76 -9.61 21.00
C GLU A 9 -13.56 -8.70 20.65
N ASP A 10 -12.32 -9.14 20.88
CA ASP A 10 -11.10 -8.43 20.47
C ASP A 10 -11.14 -8.06 18.97
N LEU A 11 -11.58 -9.02 18.14
CA LEU A 11 -11.68 -8.84 16.70
C LEU A 11 -12.81 -7.89 16.32
N GLN A 12 -13.92 -7.90 17.05
CA GLN A 12 -15.02 -6.95 16.84
C GLN A 12 -14.58 -5.52 17.14
N ILE A 13 -13.92 -5.29 18.28
CA ILE A 13 -13.40 -3.98 18.67
C ILE A 13 -12.39 -3.47 17.64
N LEU A 14 -11.44 -4.31 17.22
CA LEU A 14 -10.44 -3.93 16.21
C LEU A 14 -11.09 -3.58 14.87
N ASN A 15 -12.11 -4.33 14.43
CA ASN A 15 -12.77 -4.05 13.17
C ASN A 15 -13.65 -2.79 13.24
N ALA A 16 -14.33 -2.55 14.35
CA ALA A 16 -15.02 -1.29 14.62
C ALA A 16 -14.03 -0.11 14.53
N TYR A 17 -12.88 -0.23 15.20
CA TYR A 17 -11.81 0.77 15.15
C TYR A 17 -11.31 1.03 13.72
N ARG A 18 -11.05 -0.04 12.94
CA ARG A 18 -10.66 0.09 11.51
C ARG A 18 -11.74 0.77 10.67
N ASN A 19 -13.01 0.41 10.86
CA ASN A 19 -14.11 1.00 10.10
C ASN A 19 -14.24 2.52 10.38
N THR A 20 -14.02 2.95 11.62
CA THR A 20 -14.02 4.38 11.96
C THR A 20 -12.96 5.18 11.19
N HIS A 21 -11.82 4.57 10.84
CA HIS A 21 -10.78 5.23 10.03
C HIS A 21 -11.24 5.58 8.62
N VAL A 22 -12.28 4.92 8.10
CA VAL A 22 -12.86 5.27 6.79
C VAL A 22 -13.38 6.71 6.80
N LEU A 23 -14.00 7.16 7.89
CA LEU A 23 -14.50 8.53 8.04
C LEU A 23 -13.36 9.56 8.03
N VAL A 24 -12.27 9.24 8.71
CA VAL A 24 -11.07 10.10 8.79
C VAL A 24 -10.38 10.17 7.43
N MET A 25 -10.23 9.04 6.72
CA MET A 25 -9.73 9.01 5.34
C MET A 25 -10.60 9.85 4.41
N ASN A 26 -11.93 9.74 4.47
CA ASN A 26 -12.84 10.52 3.63
C ASN A 26 -12.73 12.03 3.90
N THR A 27 -12.47 12.43 5.15
CA THR A 27 -12.21 13.83 5.52
C THR A 27 -10.97 14.37 4.79
N LEU A 28 -9.89 13.58 4.74
CA LEU A 28 -8.69 13.94 3.99
C LEU A 28 -8.98 14.01 2.48
N ILE A 29 -9.60 12.96 1.92
CA ILE A 29 -9.93 12.87 0.48
C ILE A 29 -10.72 14.09 0.01
N ASN A 30 -11.76 14.49 0.75
CA ASN A 30 -12.57 15.64 0.40
C ASN A 30 -11.78 16.96 0.36
N THR A 31 -10.68 17.04 1.11
CA THR A 31 -9.78 18.20 1.08
C THR A 31 -8.81 18.14 -0.11
N ILE A 32 -8.30 16.96 -0.46
CA ILE A 32 -7.16 16.80 -1.37
C ILE A 32 -7.55 16.47 -2.83
N LYS A 33 -8.69 15.80 -3.07
CA LYS A 33 -9.05 15.22 -4.39
C LYS A 33 -9.10 16.22 -5.55
N ASN A 34 -9.47 17.46 -5.26
CA ASN A 34 -9.62 18.52 -6.26
C ASN A 34 -8.41 19.46 -6.35
N LYS A 35 -7.34 19.19 -5.59
CA LYS A 35 -6.13 20.03 -5.60
C LYS A 35 -5.27 19.73 -6.84
N THR A 36 -4.51 20.75 -7.25
CA THR A 36 -3.58 20.65 -8.38
C THR A 36 -2.13 20.62 -7.88
N PRO A 37 -1.24 19.85 -8.53
CA PRO A 37 -1.48 18.98 -9.69
C PRO A 37 -2.46 17.85 -9.37
N LYS A 38 -3.23 17.38 -10.34
CA LYS A 38 -4.21 16.30 -10.11
C LYS A 38 -3.49 14.96 -10.07
N PRO A 39 -3.72 14.11 -9.05
CA PRO A 39 -3.19 12.76 -9.05
C PRO A 39 -3.82 11.95 -10.20
N LEU A 40 -3.07 10.99 -10.73
CA LEU A 40 -3.58 10.01 -11.71
C LEU A 40 -4.69 9.17 -11.10
N PHE A 41 -4.55 8.83 -9.82
CA PHE A 41 -5.57 8.19 -9.01
C PHE A 41 -5.28 8.41 -7.52
N ILE A 42 -6.34 8.34 -6.71
CA ILE A 42 -6.23 8.24 -5.26
C ILE A 42 -6.76 6.86 -4.83
N ALA A 43 -6.06 6.24 -3.90
CA ALA A 43 -6.35 4.91 -3.40
C ALA A 43 -6.46 4.92 -1.88
N ARG A 44 -7.42 4.21 -1.31
CA ARG A 44 -7.66 4.12 0.14
C ARG A 44 -7.59 2.67 0.59
N ARG A 45 -6.86 2.41 1.67
CA ARG A 45 -6.68 1.06 2.20
C ARG A 45 -6.74 1.05 3.72
N LEU A 46 -7.51 0.12 4.28
CA LEU A 46 -7.39 -0.25 5.69
C LEU A 46 -6.26 -1.24 5.90
N LYS A 47 -5.47 -1.06 6.96
CA LYS A 47 -4.40 -1.99 7.33
C LYS A 47 -5.00 -3.36 7.61
N ARG A 48 -4.37 -4.42 7.07
CA ARG A 48 -4.82 -5.81 7.24
C ARG A 48 -4.60 -6.31 8.66
N LEU A 49 -5.45 -7.21 9.14
CA LEU A 49 -5.34 -7.79 10.48
C LEU A 49 -3.99 -8.48 10.70
N SER A 50 -3.52 -9.26 9.71
CA SER A 50 -2.20 -9.91 9.77
C SER A 50 -1.06 -8.90 9.94
N SER A 51 -1.15 -7.75 9.28
CA SER A 51 -0.17 -6.66 9.39
C SER A 51 -0.25 -5.93 10.74
N ILE A 52 -1.45 -5.74 11.29
CA ILE A 52 -1.65 -5.18 12.63
C ILE A 52 -1.05 -6.11 13.68
N LYS A 53 -1.40 -7.41 13.62
CA LYS A 53 -0.85 -8.46 14.50
C LYS A 53 0.67 -8.50 14.45
N SER A 54 1.26 -8.52 13.25
CA SER A 54 2.71 -8.52 13.06
C SER A 54 3.37 -7.29 13.69
N LYS A 55 2.79 -6.10 13.51
CA LYS A 55 3.33 -4.85 14.08
C LYS A 55 3.22 -4.81 15.61
N LEU A 56 2.11 -5.30 16.19
CA LEU A 56 1.92 -5.41 17.63
C LEU A 56 2.89 -6.40 18.29
N LYS A 57 3.26 -7.47 17.58
CA LYS A 57 4.24 -8.46 18.05
C LYS A 57 5.68 -7.95 17.91
N ARG A 58 6.00 -7.30 16.78
CA ARG A 58 7.35 -6.77 16.50
C ARG A 58 7.77 -5.67 17.47
N PHE A 59 6.82 -4.85 17.92
CA PHE A 59 7.09 -3.72 18.81
C PHE A 59 6.27 -3.90 20.08
N SER A 60 6.90 -4.39 21.15
CA SER A 60 6.24 -4.73 22.41
C SER A 60 5.46 -3.56 23.04
N SER A 61 5.97 -2.33 22.89
CA SER A 61 5.32 -1.09 23.36
C SER A 61 4.21 -0.55 22.45
N MET A 62 3.99 -1.15 21.27
CA MET A 62 2.96 -0.72 20.32
C MET A 62 1.56 -1.01 20.86
N GLN A 63 0.68 -0.03 20.70
CA GLN A 63 -0.75 -0.12 20.98
C GLN A 63 -1.54 0.24 19.71
N LEU A 64 -2.81 -0.17 19.64
CA LEU A 64 -3.62 -0.04 18.43
C LEU A 64 -3.94 1.43 18.10
N ASP A 65 -4.28 2.21 19.12
CA ASP A 65 -4.53 3.66 19.11
C ASP A 65 -3.30 4.49 18.70
N ARG A 66 -2.09 4.00 19.04
CA ARG A 66 -0.81 4.62 18.63
C ARG A 66 -0.44 4.34 17.17
N MET A 67 -1.13 3.43 16.50
CA MET A 67 -0.78 3.00 15.14
C MET A 67 -1.28 4.00 14.10
N GLN A 68 -0.33 4.69 13.46
CA GLN A 68 -0.60 5.81 12.54
C GLN A 68 -1.14 5.39 11.17
N ASP A 69 -0.97 4.11 10.80
CA ASP A 69 -1.19 3.57 9.47
C ASP A 69 -2.34 2.55 9.43
N ILE A 70 -3.34 2.69 10.31
CA ILE A 70 -4.57 1.88 10.29
C ILE A 70 -5.42 2.26 9.07
N GLY A 71 -5.62 3.56 8.82
CA GLY A 71 -6.16 4.08 7.58
C GLY A 71 -5.05 4.70 6.73
N GLY A 72 -4.98 4.32 5.46
CA GLY A 72 -3.99 4.84 4.52
C GLY A 72 -4.63 5.42 3.27
N VAL A 73 -4.24 6.64 2.92
CA VAL A 73 -4.55 7.29 1.63
C VAL A 73 -3.29 7.36 0.79
N ARG A 74 -3.39 7.07 -0.50
CA ARG A 74 -2.27 7.19 -1.44
C ARG A 74 -2.68 7.99 -2.66
N ALA A 75 -1.94 9.05 -2.98
CA ALA A 75 -2.05 9.78 -4.23
C ALA A 75 -0.85 9.46 -5.12
N VAL A 76 -1.11 9.03 -6.36
CA VAL A 76 -0.06 8.68 -7.32
C VAL A 76 -0.05 9.67 -8.48
N PHE A 77 1.13 10.19 -8.80
CA PHE A 77 1.37 11.23 -9.80
C PHE A 77 2.15 10.70 -10.99
N LYS A 78 2.06 11.41 -12.12
CA LYS A 78 2.73 11.00 -13.36
C LYS A 78 4.25 10.98 -13.22
N ASN A 79 4.82 11.96 -12.51
CA ASN A 79 6.25 12.15 -12.36
C ASN A 79 6.60 12.75 -10.98
N LYS A 80 7.89 12.75 -10.67
CA LYS A 80 8.43 13.26 -9.41
C LYS A 80 8.15 14.74 -9.19
N GLU A 81 8.13 15.55 -10.26
CA GLU A 81 7.90 16.99 -10.19
C GLU A 81 6.48 17.30 -9.70
N GLN A 82 5.46 16.64 -10.27
CA GLN A 82 4.08 16.79 -9.82
C GLN A 82 3.89 16.26 -8.39
N ALA A 83 4.51 15.13 -8.04
CA ALA A 83 4.46 14.60 -6.68
C ALA A 83 5.04 15.58 -5.66
N LYS A 84 6.20 16.19 -5.98
CA LYS A 84 6.86 17.20 -5.14
C LYS A 84 6.03 18.47 -5.00
N GLU A 85 5.56 19.03 -6.10
CA GLU A 85 4.71 20.24 -6.08
C GLU A 85 3.44 20.01 -5.24
N TYR A 86 2.81 18.85 -5.40
CA TYR A 86 1.64 18.51 -4.59
C TYR A 86 1.97 18.37 -3.11
N PHE A 87 3.08 17.71 -2.78
CA PHE A 87 3.55 17.55 -1.41
C PHE A 87 3.79 18.90 -0.72
N GLU A 88 4.47 19.84 -1.38
CA GLU A 88 4.70 21.20 -0.87
C GLU A 88 3.39 21.95 -0.66
N LYS A 89 2.47 21.90 -1.64
CA LYS A 89 1.14 22.52 -1.51
C LYS A 89 0.33 21.95 -0.36
N ILE A 90 0.37 20.64 -0.12
CA ILE A 90 -0.34 20.02 1.00
C ILE A 90 0.26 20.49 2.33
N GLN A 91 1.58 20.60 2.45
CA GLN A 91 2.19 21.14 3.66
C GLN A 91 1.71 22.57 3.93
N THR A 92 1.78 23.46 2.92
CA THR A 92 1.30 24.85 3.05
C THR A 92 -0.20 24.92 3.39
N LEU A 93 -1.02 24.05 2.78
CA LEU A 93 -2.47 24.01 3.00
C LEU A 93 -2.86 23.72 4.46
N TYR A 94 -1.99 23.00 5.18
CA TYR A 94 -2.20 22.52 6.53
C TYR A 94 -1.38 23.25 7.59
N THR A 95 -0.60 24.28 7.21
CA THR A 95 0.05 25.20 8.16
C THR A 95 -0.99 25.90 9.06
N ASN A 96 -2.14 26.24 8.49
CA ASN A 96 -3.24 26.85 9.24
C ASN A 96 -4.08 25.77 9.93
N GLN A 97 -4.02 25.70 11.27
CA GLN A 97 -4.68 24.67 12.11
C GLN A 97 -6.22 24.75 12.16
N LYS A 98 -6.86 25.47 11.22
CA LYS A 98 -8.32 25.66 11.14
C LYS A 98 -9.08 24.43 10.63
N ARG A 99 -8.38 23.48 9.98
CA ARG A 99 -8.96 22.27 9.37
C ARG A 99 -9.27 21.21 10.42
N ALA A 100 -10.06 20.20 10.04
CA ALA A 100 -10.36 19.05 10.91
C ALA A 100 -9.15 18.15 11.19
N LEU A 101 -8.21 18.12 10.23
CA LEU A 101 -6.99 17.33 10.28
C LEU A 101 -5.77 18.23 10.44
N LYS A 102 -4.76 17.76 11.18
CA LYS A 102 -3.45 18.40 11.36
C LYS A 102 -2.34 17.43 10.98
N ILE A 103 -1.31 17.93 10.31
CA ILE A 103 -0.10 17.13 10.06
C ILE A 103 0.69 17.04 11.37
N THR A 104 0.96 15.82 11.83
CA THR A 104 1.75 15.55 13.05
C THR A 104 3.14 15.01 12.75
N LYS A 105 3.36 14.45 11.56
CA LYS A 105 4.65 13.89 11.14
C LYS A 105 4.81 13.95 9.63
N ILE A 106 6.03 14.24 9.18
CA ILE A 106 6.41 14.26 7.77
C ILE A 106 7.69 13.45 7.62
N ASN A 107 7.73 12.58 6.61
CA ASN A 107 8.91 11.84 6.22
C ASN A 107 9.10 11.95 4.70
N ASP A 108 10.23 12.53 4.29
CA ASP A 108 10.61 12.63 2.89
C ASP A 108 11.48 11.42 2.49
N TYR A 109 10.83 10.30 2.20
CA TYR A 109 11.55 9.13 1.69
C TYR A 109 11.95 9.24 0.22
N VAL A 110 11.63 10.35 -0.46
CA VAL A 110 12.14 10.58 -1.83
C VAL A 110 13.61 10.96 -1.77
N ASN A 111 13.93 11.94 -0.91
CA ASN A 111 15.29 12.44 -0.71
C ASN A 111 16.07 11.64 0.35
N GLN A 112 15.37 11.01 1.31
CA GLN A 112 15.98 10.14 2.33
C GLN A 112 15.36 8.74 2.29
N PRO A 113 15.70 7.90 1.29
CA PRO A 113 15.12 6.57 1.13
C PRO A 113 15.27 5.71 2.37
N LYS A 114 14.35 4.77 2.58
CA LYS A 114 14.53 3.75 3.61
C LYS A 114 15.66 2.79 3.22
N GLU A 115 16.17 2.06 4.21
CA GLU A 115 17.22 1.04 4.02
C GLU A 115 16.85 -0.05 2.99
N ASP A 116 15.57 -0.35 2.85
CA ASP A 116 15.06 -1.31 1.86
C ASP A 116 14.94 -0.72 0.43
N GLY A 117 15.26 0.56 0.26
CA GLY A 117 15.15 1.28 -1.01
C GLY A 117 13.79 1.93 -1.23
N TYR A 118 12.85 1.85 -0.28
CA TYR A 118 11.54 2.46 -0.40
C TYR A 118 11.61 3.98 -0.51
N ARG A 119 10.78 4.56 -1.41
CA ARG A 119 10.63 6.00 -1.62
C ARG A 119 9.19 6.49 -1.73
N GLY A 120 8.99 7.77 -1.38
CA GLY A 120 7.73 8.50 -1.45
C GLY A 120 7.53 9.40 -0.23
N TYR A 121 6.74 10.48 -0.37
CA TYR A 121 6.46 11.37 0.77
C TYR A 121 5.38 10.75 1.65
N HIS A 122 5.62 10.77 2.97
CA HIS A 122 4.71 10.25 3.98
C HIS A 122 4.31 11.37 4.94
N LEU A 123 3.01 11.60 5.08
CA LEU A 123 2.45 12.55 6.03
C LEU A 123 1.49 11.82 6.95
N VAL A 124 1.63 12.02 8.26
CA VAL A 124 0.67 11.52 9.23
C VAL A 124 -0.25 12.65 9.61
N PHE A 125 -1.54 12.43 9.40
CA PHE A 125 -2.58 13.34 9.84
C PHE A 125 -3.24 12.81 11.11
N GLU A 126 -3.50 13.70 12.04
CA GLU A 126 -4.33 13.47 13.22
C GLU A 126 -5.62 14.28 13.09
N TYR A 127 -6.76 13.67 13.43
CA TYR A 127 -8.04 14.37 13.52
C TYR A 127 -8.11 15.11 14.86
N HIS A 128 -8.18 16.44 14.82
CA HIS A 128 -8.12 17.29 16.02
C HIS A 128 -9.33 18.22 16.19
N LYS A 129 -10.16 18.39 15.15
CA LYS A 129 -11.33 19.29 15.18
C LYS A 129 -12.52 18.70 14.41
N GLY A 130 -13.72 18.85 14.96
CA GLY A 130 -14.97 18.37 14.35
C GLY A 130 -15.69 17.41 15.28
N LYS A 131 -15.76 16.13 14.92
CA LYS A 131 -16.38 15.08 15.75
C LYS A 131 -15.45 14.68 16.91
N GLU A 132 -15.95 14.78 18.14
CA GLU A 132 -15.20 14.45 19.35
C GLU A 132 -14.71 12.99 19.37
N ASP A 133 -15.56 12.03 18.97
CA ASP A 133 -15.21 10.60 18.93
C ASP A 133 -14.11 10.23 17.92
N LEU A 134 -13.82 11.15 16.99
CA LEU A 134 -12.73 10.99 16.01
C LEU A 134 -11.44 11.66 16.46
N LYS A 135 -11.45 12.44 17.56
CA LYS A 135 -10.23 13.09 18.03
C LYS A 135 -9.15 12.06 18.25
N THR A 136 -7.91 12.44 17.93
CA THR A 136 -6.69 11.62 18.04
C THR A 136 -6.53 10.50 17.01
N TYR A 137 -7.56 10.19 16.21
CA TYR A 137 -7.42 9.20 15.13
C TYR A 137 -6.38 9.66 14.13
N LYS A 138 -5.52 8.71 13.71
CA LYS A 138 -4.42 8.97 12.79
C LYS A 138 -4.59 8.22 11.48
N ILE A 139 -4.25 8.89 10.39
CA ILE A 139 -4.15 8.29 9.06
C ILE A 139 -2.84 8.65 8.40
N GLU A 140 -2.33 7.74 7.58
CA GLU A 140 -1.13 7.97 6.77
C GLU A 140 -1.55 8.41 5.36
N PHE A 141 -0.94 9.49 4.88
CA PHE A 141 -1.05 9.95 3.50
C PHE A 141 0.28 9.74 2.78
N GLN A 142 0.24 8.95 1.71
CA GLN A 142 1.38 8.63 0.87
C GLN A 142 1.26 9.39 -0.46
N ILE A 143 2.28 10.15 -0.83
CA ILE A 143 2.40 10.77 -2.15
C ILE A 143 3.55 10.09 -2.89
N ARG A 144 3.26 9.57 -4.07
CA ARG A 144 4.23 8.85 -4.91
C ARG A 144 4.13 9.27 -6.36
N ASP A 145 5.22 9.14 -7.10
CA ASP A 145 5.13 9.06 -8.56
C ASP A 145 4.86 7.61 -9.03
N LEU A 146 4.69 7.43 -10.35
CA LEU A 146 4.47 6.10 -10.94
C LEU A 146 5.63 5.14 -10.70
N ASN A 147 6.87 5.61 -10.80
CA ASN A 147 8.06 4.78 -10.65
C ASN A 147 8.18 4.21 -9.23
N GLN A 148 7.96 5.06 -8.23
CA GLN A 148 7.90 4.68 -6.81
C GLN A 148 6.74 3.71 -6.54
N HIS A 149 5.58 3.94 -7.17
CA HIS A 149 4.43 3.04 -7.06
C HIS A 149 4.71 1.66 -7.67
N TYR A 150 5.33 1.60 -8.85
CA TYR A 150 5.71 0.33 -9.50
C TYR A 150 6.73 -0.46 -8.68
N TRP A 151 7.76 0.21 -8.18
CA TRP A 151 8.76 -0.41 -7.32
C TRP A 151 8.11 -1.00 -6.05
N ALA A 152 7.31 -0.21 -5.34
CA ALA A 152 6.65 -0.67 -4.12
C ALA A 152 5.68 -1.83 -4.38
N THR A 153 4.98 -1.80 -5.53
CA THR A 153 4.11 -2.89 -5.97
C THR A 153 4.91 -4.16 -6.22
N ALA A 154 6.03 -4.09 -6.92
CA ALA A 154 6.86 -5.26 -7.22
C ALA A 154 7.41 -5.91 -5.94
N VAL A 155 7.85 -5.11 -4.96
CA VAL A 155 8.26 -5.61 -3.64
C VAL A 155 7.09 -6.28 -2.91
N GLU A 156 5.89 -5.71 -2.94
CA GLU A 156 4.68 -6.32 -2.35
C GLU A 156 4.34 -7.65 -3.04
N ILE A 157 4.36 -7.71 -4.37
CA ILE A 157 4.12 -8.95 -5.15
C ILE A 157 5.14 -10.01 -4.78
N PHE A 158 6.42 -9.66 -4.80
CA PHE A 158 7.50 -10.58 -4.49
C PHE A 158 7.38 -11.14 -3.07
N SER A 159 7.06 -10.29 -2.10
CA SER A 159 6.86 -10.68 -0.71
C SER A 159 5.70 -11.66 -0.53
N LEU A 160 4.65 -11.53 -1.33
CA LEU A 160 3.52 -12.48 -1.32
C LEU A 160 3.96 -13.85 -1.84
N VAL A 161 4.65 -13.90 -2.97
CA VAL A 161 5.09 -15.17 -3.57
C VAL A 161 6.17 -15.86 -2.75
N SER A 162 7.13 -15.09 -2.25
CA SER A 162 8.28 -15.62 -1.52
C SER A 162 7.86 -16.28 -0.20
N LYS A 163 6.88 -15.72 0.51
CA LYS A 163 6.35 -16.34 1.74
C LYS A 163 5.65 -17.68 1.52
N HIS A 164 5.13 -17.93 0.32
CA HIS A 164 4.49 -19.20 -0.03
C HIS A 164 5.47 -20.25 -0.54
N ASN A 165 6.55 -19.83 -1.19
CA ASN A 165 7.46 -20.75 -1.89
C ASN A 165 8.78 -21.01 -1.15
N LEU A 166 9.23 -20.10 -0.27
CA LEU A 166 10.52 -20.23 0.41
C LEU A 166 10.33 -20.77 1.83
N LYS A 167 10.97 -21.90 2.12
CA LYS A 167 11.25 -22.32 3.50
C LYS A 167 12.21 -21.28 4.10
N SER A 168 11.92 -20.85 5.32
CA SER A 168 12.51 -19.72 6.04
C SER A 168 14.03 -19.55 5.90
N GLY A 169 14.48 -18.34 5.53
CA GLY A 169 15.80 -17.79 5.88
C GLY A 169 16.78 -17.56 4.74
N GLU A 170 16.81 -18.43 3.72
CA GLU A 170 17.75 -18.28 2.60
C GLU A 170 17.24 -17.26 1.57
N GLY A 171 18.06 -16.25 1.26
CA GLY A 171 17.79 -15.27 0.20
C GLY A 171 17.23 -13.92 0.64
N GLU A 172 16.80 -13.73 1.91
CA GLU A 172 16.14 -12.47 2.34
C GLU A 172 17.04 -11.24 2.15
N ILE A 173 18.35 -11.38 2.38
CA ILE A 173 19.34 -10.32 2.17
C ILE A 173 19.49 -10.01 0.68
N GLU A 174 19.63 -11.05 -0.15
CA GLU A 174 19.81 -10.92 -1.60
C GLU A 174 18.59 -10.30 -2.28
N HIS A 175 17.38 -10.63 -1.80
CA HIS A 175 16.13 -10.00 -2.22
C HIS A 175 16.13 -8.50 -1.89
N LYS A 176 16.43 -8.13 -0.63
CA LYS A 176 16.51 -6.73 -0.20
C LYS A 176 17.54 -5.97 -1.03
N SER A 177 18.72 -6.54 -1.23
CA SER A 177 19.77 -5.94 -2.06
C SER A 177 19.30 -5.74 -3.50
N PHE A 178 18.66 -6.74 -4.12
CA PHE A 178 18.17 -6.61 -5.50
C PHE A 178 17.15 -5.48 -5.66
N PHE A 179 16.15 -5.40 -4.77
CA PHE A 179 15.16 -4.34 -4.84
C PHE A 179 15.74 -2.96 -4.50
N TYR A 180 16.67 -2.88 -3.55
CA TYR A 180 17.41 -1.65 -3.27
C TYR A 180 18.15 -1.14 -4.52
N LEU A 181 18.88 -2.01 -5.22
CA LEU A 181 19.57 -1.67 -6.47
C LEU A 181 18.58 -1.26 -7.57
N CYS A 182 17.43 -1.93 -7.68
CA CYS A 182 16.36 -1.50 -8.59
C CYS A 182 15.85 -0.09 -8.25
N SER A 183 15.75 0.26 -6.96
CA SER A 183 15.35 1.60 -6.53
C SER A 183 16.37 2.65 -6.99
N LYS A 184 17.67 2.40 -6.76
CA LYS A 184 18.75 3.27 -7.26
C LYS A 184 18.69 3.43 -8.78
N LEU A 185 18.58 2.34 -9.53
CA LEU A 185 18.50 2.35 -11.00
C LEU A 185 17.33 3.20 -11.51
N ILE A 186 16.13 3.00 -10.95
CA ILE A 186 14.92 3.70 -11.36
C ILE A 186 15.06 5.22 -11.19
N HIS A 187 15.76 5.64 -10.13
CA HIS A 187 15.99 7.03 -9.79
C HIS A 187 17.28 7.63 -10.41
N ASN A 188 18.01 6.86 -11.24
CA ASN A 188 19.30 7.23 -11.84
C ASN A 188 20.42 7.48 -10.82
N GLU A 189 20.45 6.68 -9.75
CA GLU A 189 21.46 6.76 -8.70
C GLU A 189 22.36 5.52 -8.63
N ALA A 190 22.19 4.58 -9.57
CA ALA A 190 23.00 3.37 -9.65
C ALA A 190 24.28 3.62 -10.45
N ASP A 191 25.41 3.14 -9.94
CA ASP A 191 26.70 3.12 -10.63
C ASP A 191 26.98 1.76 -11.31
N ASP A 192 28.09 1.64 -12.06
CA ASP A 192 28.44 0.40 -12.76
C ASP A 192 28.57 -0.82 -11.84
N LYS A 193 29.00 -0.61 -10.59
CA LYS A 193 29.13 -1.69 -9.61
C LYS A 193 27.76 -2.16 -9.16
N ASP A 194 26.83 -1.24 -8.91
CA ASP A 194 25.44 -1.54 -8.61
C ASP A 194 24.78 -2.32 -9.76
N LEU A 195 25.00 -1.90 -11.01
CA LEU A 195 24.45 -2.56 -12.19
C LEU A 195 24.97 -4.00 -12.31
N LYS A 196 26.29 -4.21 -12.21
CA LYS A 196 26.90 -5.55 -12.24
C LYS A 196 26.36 -6.43 -11.12
N GLN A 197 26.23 -5.90 -9.91
CA GLN A 197 25.68 -6.63 -8.77
C GLN A 197 24.21 -6.99 -8.99
N MET A 198 23.39 -6.06 -9.49
CA MET A 198 21.97 -6.29 -9.77
C MET A 198 21.78 -7.36 -10.84
N ILE A 199 22.57 -7.33 -11.92
CA ILE A 199 22.56 -8.34 -12.97
C ILE A 199 22.94 -9.71 -12.40
N LYS A 200 24.02 -9.79 -11.62
CA LYS A 200 24.46 -11.04 -10.97
C LYS A 200 23.37 -11.62 -10.06
N LEU A 201 22.74 -10.79 -9.23
CA LEU A 201 21.64 -11.19 -8.36
C LEU A 201 20.44 -11.71 -9.16
N ASN A 202 20.05 -11.01 -10.22
CA ASN A 202 18.94 -11.45 -11.07
C ASN A 202 19.28 -12.73 -11.85
N GLN A 203 20.53 -12.92 -12.30
CA GLN A 203 20.96 -14.15 -12.95
C GLN A 203 20.91 -15.36 -12.01
N LYS A 204 21.32 -15.17 -10.75
CA LYS A 204 21.33 -16.21 -9.71
C LYS A 204 19.92 -16.59 -9.25
N HIS A 205 19.08 -15.60 -8.95
CA HIS A 205 17.78 -15.84 -8.30
C HIS A 205 16.56 -15.66 -9.21
N LYS A 206 16.77 -15.23 -10.47
CA LYS A 206 15.72 -15.05 -11.47
C LYS A 206 14.56 -14.15 -11.02
N PHE A 207 14.85 -13.09 -10.26
CA PHE A 207 13.83 -12.22 -9.66
C PHE A 207 12.82 -11.64 -10.66
N LEU A 208 13.30 -11.09 -11.78
CA LEU A 208 12.42 -10.54 -12.80
C LEU A 208 11.56 -11.62 -13.46
N SER A 209 12.11 -12.82 -13.66
CA SER A 209 11.35 -13.97 -14.21
C SER A 209 10.33 -14.50 -13.22
N LEU A 210 10.65 -14.55 -11.93
CA LEU A 210 9.68 -14.91 -10.90
C LEU A 210 8.52 -13.92 -10.89
N LEU A 211 8.82 -12.61 -10.92
CA LEU A 211 7.79 -11.57 -11.02
C LEU A 211 6.95 -11.65 -12.30
N SER A 212 7.55 -12.01 -13.45
CA SER A 212 6.83 -12.12 -14.72
C SER A 212 5.95 -13.36 -14.81
N SER A 213 6.31 -14.44 -14.12
CA SER A 213 5.59 -15.72 -14.11
C SER A 213 4.27 -15.68 -13.34
N ILE A 214 3.99 -14.60 -12.62
CA ILE A 214 2.82 -14.48 -11.75
C ILE A 214 1.60 -14.19 -12.63
N ASN A 215 0.92 -15.25 -13.03
CA ASN A 215 -0.40 -15.20 -13.63
C ASN A 215 -1.44 -15.49 -12.55
N LEU A 216 -2.15 -14.45 -12.10
CA LEU A 216 -3.31 -14.62 -11.23
C LEU A 216 -4.57 -14.70 -12.10
N ALA A 217 -5.34 -15.78 -11.93
CA ALA A 217 -6.61 -15.95 -12.61
C ALA A 217 -7.63 -14.97 -12.00
N PHE A 218 -8.20 -14.11 -12.85
CA PHE A 218 -9.21 -13.13 -12.47
C PHE A 218 -10.61 -13.71 -12.65
N SER A 219 -11.48 -13.60 -11.64
CA SER A 219 -12.91 -13.59 -11.92
C SER A 219 -13.26 -12.33 -12.76
N LYS A 220 -14.24 -12.45 -13.66
CA LYS A 220 -14.69 -11.29 -14.47
C LYS A 220 -15.19 -10.20 -13.53
N ILE A 221 -14.59 -9.01 -13.62
CA ILE A 221 -15.04 -7.81 -12.89
C ILE A 221 -16.01 -7.06 -13.80
N ASP A 222 -17.25 -6.85 -13.36
CA ASP A 222 -18.13 -5.89 -14.02
C ASP A 222 -17.63 -4.46 -13.73
N THR A 223 -17.29 -3.74 -14.79
CA THR A 223 -16.67 -2.41 -14.73
C THR A 223 -17.67 -1.26 -14.85
N LYS A 224 -18.97 -1.57 -14.98
CA LYS A 224 -20.02 -0.57 -15.20
C LYS A 224 -20.49 0.13 -13.93
N GLN A 225 -20.23 -0.42 -12.75
CA GLN A 225 -20.69 0.13 -11.47
C GLN A 225 -19.70 1.19 -10.93
N LYS A 226 -20.24 2.32 -10.47
CA LYS A 226 -19.51 3.42 -9.84
C LYS A 226 -19.69 3.37 -8.31
N ASP A 227 -18.78 4.01 -7.58
CA ASP A 227 -18.89 4.22 -6.12
C ASP A 227 -18.97 2.94 -5.28
N LEU A 228 -18.01 2.04 -5.53
CA LEU A 228 -17.93 0.75 -4.85
C LEU A 228 -16.69 0.64 -3.95
N TYR A 229 -16.87 0.09 -2.75
CA TYR A 229 -15.82 -0.61 -2.05
C TYR A 229 -15.56 -1.94 -2.75
N TYR A 230 -14.29 -2.35 -2.80
CA TYR A 230 -13.91 -3.67 -3.29
C TYR A 230 -13.21 -4.45 -2.19
N LEU A 231 -13.74 -5.62 -1.88
CA LEU A 231 -12.99 -6.63 -1.15
C LEU A 231 -12.29 -7.53 -2.18
N ILE A 232 -10.96 -7.47 -2.19
CA ILE A 232 -10.12 -8.31 -3.03
C ILE A 232 -9.54 -9.41 -2.15
N ALA A 233 -9.74 -10.67 -2.54
CA ALA A 233 -9.23 -11.82 -1.82
C ALA A 233 -8.37 -12.69 -2.74
N LEU A 234 -7.07 -12.75 -2.46
CA LEU A 234 -6.15 -13.64 -3.15
C LEU A 234 -6.06 -14.97 -2.39
N HIS A 235 -6.56 -16.03 -3.00
CA HIS A 235 -6.49 -17.40 -2.50
C HIS A 235 -5.14 -17.99 -2.92
N LEU A 236 -4.22 -18.09 -1.96
CA LEU A 236 -2.80 -18.32 -2.25
C LEU A 236 -2.55 -19.74 -2.79
N ASN A 237 -3.26 -20.74 -2.27
CA ASN A 237 -3.16 -22.14 -2.70
C ASN A 237 -3.72 -22.35 -4.11
N GLN A 238 -4.83 -21.68 -4.44
CA GLN A 238 -5.51 -21.79 -5.73
C GLN A 238 -4.94 -20.82 -6.78
N LYS A 239 -4.08 -19.87 -6.37
CA LYS A 239 -3.61 -18.74 -7.17
C LYS A 239 -4.77 -17.98 -7.86
N GLN A 240 -5.90 -17.91 -7.17
CA GLN A 240 -7.14 -17.34 -7.67
C GLN A 240 -7.43 -16.03 -6.96
N LEU A 241 -7.94 -15.06 -7.72
CA LEU A 241 -8.37 -13.79 -7.18
C LEU A 241 -9.89 -13.68 -7.22
N SER A 242 -10.47 -13.49 -6.04
CA SER A 242 -11.90 -13.24 -5.85
C SER A 242 -12.14 -11.75 -5.62
N PHE A 243 -13.21 -11.24 -6.22
CA PHE A 243 -13.62 -9.84 -6.11
C PHE A 243 -15.06 -9.76 -5.65
N TYR A 244 -15.28 -8.98 -4.60
CA TYR A 244 -16.61 -8.72 -4.07
C TYR A 244 -16.85 -7.20 -4.08
N PRO A 245 -17.67 -6.69 -5.02
CA PRO A 245 -18.06 -5.29 -5.05
C PRO A 245 -19.12 -5.00 -3.99
N PHE A 246 -19.04 -3.84 -3.35
CA PHE A 246 -20.02 -3.37 -2.36
C PHE A 246 -20.31 -1.88 -2.59
N ASN A 247 -21.57 -1.46 -2.51
CA ASN A 247 -21.92 -0.04 -2.56
C ASN A 247 -21.35 0.71 -1.35
N GLN A 248 -21.13 2.02 -1.46
CA GLN A 248 -20.63 2.84 -0.34
C GLN A 248 -21.49 2.75 0.93
N ASN A 249 -22.81 2.61 0.76
CA ASN A 249 -23.76 2.46 1.86
C ASN A 249 -23.70 1.07 2.52
N ASP A 250 -22.96 0.13 1.90
CA ASP A 250 -22.89 -1.27 2.30
C ASP A 250 -21.57 -1.65 2.99
N LEU A 251 -20.89 -0.64 3.56
CA LEU A 251 -19.62 -0.82 4.25
C LEU A 251 -19.71 -1.86 5.39
N LYS A 252 -20.86 -1.99 6.05
CA LYS A 252 -21.07 -2.98 7.11
C LYS A 252 -20.92 -4.41 6.59
N HIS A 253 -21.59 -4.76 5.49
CA HIS A 253 -21.47 -6.11 4.90
C HIS A 253 -20.07 -6.34 4.33
N ALA A 254 -19.47 -5.32 3.69
CA ALA A 254 -18.10 -5.40 3.21
C ALA A 254 -17.10 -5.73 4.33
N SER A 255 -17.23 -5.06 5.48
CA SER A 255 -16.38 -5.29 6.64
C SER A 255 -16.64 -6.64 7.32
N LEU A 256 -17.88 -7.14 7.31
CA LEU A 256 -18.21 -8.48 7.81
C LEU A 256 -17.56 -9.57 6.95
N LEU A 257 -17.75 -9.52 5.62
CA LEU A 257 -17.11 -10.49 4.72
C LEU A 257 -15.59 -10.41 4.81
N TYR A 258 -15.04 -9.19 4.91
CA TYR A 258 -13.59 -9.00 5.08
C TYR A 258 -13.08 -9.68 6.35
N LYS A 259 -13.78 -9.52 7.48
CA LYS A 259 -13.46 -10.19 8.74
C LYS A 259 -13.47 -11.71 8.60
N GLU A 260 -14.47 -12.28 7.93
CA GLU A 260 -14.55 -13.74 7.73
C GLU A 260 -13.40 -14.27 6.85
N LEU A 261 -13.06 -13.57 5.77
CA LEU A 261 -11.94 -13.97 4.91
C LEU A 261 -10.58 -13.85 5.62
N GLU A 262 -10.41 -12.91 6.55
CA GLU A 262 -9.16 -12.78 7.34
C GLU A 262 -8.97 -13.88 8.40
N LYS A 263 -9.96 -14.78 8.59
CA LYS A 263 -9.80 -15.96 9.46
C LYS A 263 -8.95 -17.07 8.80
N ASP A 264 -8.93 -17.14 7.48
CA ASP A 264 -8.11 -18.10 6.73
C ASP A 264 -6.74 -17.49 6.41
N GLU A 265 -5.66 -18.08 6.94
CA GLU A 265 -4.29 -17.61 6.70
C GLU A 265 -3.85 -17.80 5.23
N ASN A 266 -4.53 -18.67 4.47
CA ASN A 266 -4.29 -18.87 3.04
C ASN A 266 -4.97 -17.81 2.16
N ILE A 267 -5.77 -16.92 2.75
CA ILE A 267 -6.46 -15.85 2.03
C ILE A 267 -5.80 -14.50 2.36
N ASN A 268 -5.30 -13.87 1.31
CA ASN A 268 -4.76 -12.53 1.39
C ASN A 268 -5.83 -11.51 0.98
N ALA A 269 -6.66 -11.11 1.94
CA ALA A 269 -7.78 -10.19 1.72
C ALA A 269 -7.42 -8.72 1.97
N VAL A 270 -8.08 -7.82 1.24
CA VAL A 270 -8.04 -6.38 1.49
C VAL A 270 -9.34 -5.71 1.10
N LEU A 271 -9.80 -4.81 1.95
CA LEU A 271 -10.85 -3.86 1.61
C LEU A 271 -10.22 -2.57 1.09
N VAL A 272 -10.54 -2.21 -0.15
CA VAL A 272 -10.06 -1.00 -0.83
C VAL A 272 -11.21 -0.15 -1.31
N ASP A 273 -10.95 1.15 -1.35
CA ASP A 273 -11.88 2.14 -1.91
C ASP A 273 -11.14 2.97 -2.97
N ILE A 274 -11.76 3.07 -4.15
CA ILE A 274 -11.16 3.72 -5.31
C ILE A 274 -12.20 4.47 -6.13
N ASP A 275 -11.77 5.60 -6.70
CA ASP A 275 -12.66 6.51 -7.43
C ASP A 275 -13.27 5.89 -8.70
N SER A 276 -12.67 4.83 -9.26
CA SER A 276 -13.27 4.05 -10.35
C SER A 276 -12.69 2.64 -10.48
N VAL A 277 -13.51 1.69 -10.95
CA VAL A 277 -13.09 0.31 -11.26
C VAL A 277 -11.92 0.27 -12.24
N LYS A 278 -11.90 1.21 -13.20
CA LYS A 278 -10.82 1.36 -14.19
C LYS A 278 -9.46 1.61 -13.52
N ASN A 279 -9.46 2.27 -12.36
CA ASN A 279 -8.25 2.55 -11.61
C ASN A 279 -7.85 1.40 -10.66
N LEU A 280 -8.73 0.42 -10.40
CA LEU A 280 -8.47 -0.65 -9.43
C LEU A 280 -7.18 -1.41 -9.75
N LYS A 281 -7.04 -1.82 -11.02
CA LYS A 281 -5.84 -2.49 -11.55
C LYS A 281 -4.58 -1.63 -11.46
N LYS A 282 -4.72 -0.30 -11.58
CA LYS A 282 -3.59 0.64 -11.54
C LYS A 282 -3.15 0.94 -10.10
N ALA A 283 -4.11 1.05 -9.18
CA ALA A 283 -3.86 1.41 -7.79
C ALA A 283 -3.41 0.24 -6.92
N TYR A 284 -3.87 -0.97 -7.24
CA TYR A 284 -3.54 -2.18 -6.51
C TYR A 284 -2.98 -3.30 -7.40
N PRO A 285 -1.99 -3.03 -8.29
CA PRO A 285 -1.52 -4.00 -9.27
C PRO A 285 -0.94 -5.26 -8.63
N ASN A 286 -0.55 -5.19 -7.35
CA ASN A 286 0.00 -6.30 -6.60
C ASN A 286 -0.98 -7.45 -6.42
N TYR A 287 -2.27 -7.15 -6.26
CA TYR A 287 -3.29 -8.19 -6.20
C TYR A 287 -3.58 -8.80 -7.55
N PHE A 288 -3.23 -8.08 -8.64
CA PHE A 288 -3.33 -8.58 -10.00
C PHE A 288 -2.04 -9.27 -10.45
N GLY A 289 -1.05 -9.46 -9.56
CA GLY A 289 0.23 -10.08 -9.90
C GLY A 289 1.01 -9.32 -10.96
N ASN A 290 0.62 -8.07 -11.23
CA ASN A 290 1.08 -7.36 -12.41
C ASN A 290 2.31 -6.52 -12.07
N ALA A 291 3.48 -7.14 -12.20
CA ALA A 291 4.77 -6.47 -12.12
C ALA A 291 5.27 -5.94 -13.48
N LYS A 292 4.46 -6.00 -14.55
CA LYS A 292 4.89 -5.73 -15.94
C LYS A 292 5.50 -4.34 -16.10
N GLU A 293 4.88 -3.31 -15.52
CA GLU A 293 5.39 -1.95 -15.63
C GLU A 293 6.69 -1.74 -14.86
N PHE A 294 6.88 -2.44 -13.74
CA PHE A 294 8.16 -2.46 -13.02
C PHE A 294 9.26 -3.15 -13.84
N ILE A 295 8.97 -4.34 -14.39
CA ILE A 295 9.92 -5.12 -15.20
C ILE A 295 10.38 -4.30 -16.41
N LYS A 296 9.43 -3.76 -17.19
CA LYS A 296 9.73 -2.88 -18.34
C LYS A 296 10.58 -1.69 -17.94
N LEU A 297 10.31 -1.08 -16.79
CA LEU A 297 11.05 0.09 -16.31
C LEU A 297 12.49 -0.28 -15.98
N VAL A 298 12.72 -1.39 -15.29
CA VAL A 298 14.07 -1.90 -14.96
C VAL A 298 14.83 -2.27 -16.24
N GLU A 299 14.22 -3.04 -17.14
CA GLU A 299 14.83 -3.45 -18.41
C GLU A 299 15.19 -2.25 -19.30
N LYS A 300 14.28 -1.27 -19.41
CA LYS A 300 14.53 -0.04 -20.16
C LYS A 300 15.68 0.78 -19.59
N LYS A 301 15.84 0.81 -18.26
CA LYS A 301 16.93 1.54 -17.60
C LYS A 301 18.25 0.79 -17.75
N LEU A 302 18.23 -0.54 -17.65
CA LEU A 302 19.39 -1.38 -17.92
C LEU A 302 19.90 -1.22 -19.35
N ALA A 303 19.02 -1.20 -20.35
CA ALA A 303 19.43 -1.06 -21.75
C ALA A 303 20.03 0.32 -22.12
N LYS A 304 19.97 1.30 -21.22
CA LYS A 304 20.49 2.65 -21.42
C LYS A 304 21.86 2.89 -20.78
N ASN A 305 22.31 1.98 -19.93
CA ASN A 305 23.60 2.01 -19.26
C ASN A 305 24.46 0.86 -19.80
#